data_AF-A0A327NTI9-F1
#
_entry.id   AF-A0A327NTI9-F1
#
_cell.length_a   1.000
_cell.length_b   1.000
_cell.length_c   1.000
_cell.angle_alpha   90.00
_cell.angle_beta   90.00
_cell.angle_gamma   90.00
#
_symmetry.space_group_name_H-M   'P 1'
#
loop_
_entity.id
_entity.type
_entity.pdbx_description
1 polymer ?
#
loop_
_entity_poly.entity_id
_entity_poly.type
_entity_poly.pdbx_seq_one_letter_code
_entity_poly.pdbx_strand_id
1 'polypeptide(L)'
;MRHVFFALFLFGLTSFSPSADPIRLRSESLPFTPKEFYIATVTDQRSEQGAIARLALVPNQAVQPVDLERGVASSFQQFINQGLKQNKKLRPIAMRVHQCRISETAKGNRVTGQFTFAVSFELLGKDDSGAETSTRLNDYRGSANYTRPIDQTAVIESTIRQALIASLRSLNEYMNRESGRNEKLAKSLKINFIDDTRITDDDTVHYNPARKLTWADFQAAPRKGSHYAAEVFTSFSYEGKSTVKDGVIILNLSAKAYMLKTSSWGRADTRTAYALNHEQRHFDITKIIVERFKRKMHPDSLTLEDYNSIAQYQFIESYRELNRMQNQYDDETNHSINQAAQERWNQKIDEELRTFGIIK
;
A
#
# COMPACT_ATOMS: atom_id res chain seq x y z
N MET A 1 -64.28 -49.49 41.13
CA MET A 1 -62.97 -49.29 40.47
C MET A 1 -62.77 -47.81 40.21
N ARG A 2 -61.80 -47.19 40.88
CA ARG A 2 -61.16 -45.94 40.45
C ARG A 2 -59.90 -45.75 41.28
N HIS A 3 -58.77 -46.21 40.75
CA HIS A 3 -57.45 -45.99 41.34
C HIS A 3 -56.98 -44.58 40.97
N VAL A 4 -56.67 -43.77 41.98
CA VAL A 4 -56.01 -42.47 41.82
C VAL A 4 -54.51 -42.73 41.76
N PHE A 5 -53.89 -42.46 40.61
CA PHE A 5 -52.43 -42.47 40.43
C PHE A 5 -51.85 -41.16 40.96
N PHE A 6 -50.97 -41.24 41.95
CA PHE A 6 -50.17 -40.11 42.42
C PHE A 6 -48.86 -40.12 41.63
N ALA A 7 -48.68 -39.19 40.69
CA ALA A 7 -47.42 -39.00 39.98
C ALA A 7 -46.49 -38.10 40.81
N LEU A 8 -45.40 -38.69 41.31
CA LEU A 8 -44.35 -37.98 42.03
C LEU A 8 -43.41 -37.30 41.01
N PHE A 9 -43.47 -35.97 40.91
CA PHE A 9 -42.51 -35.20 40.11
C PHE A 9 -41.18 -35.07 40.87
N LEU A 10 -40.15 -35.77 40.41
CA LEU A 10 -38.77 -35.60 40.87
C LEU A 10 -38.20 -34.31 40.26
N PHE A 11 -38.16 -33.22 41.03
CA PHE A 11 -37.39 -32.03 40.65
C PHE A 11 -35.89 -32.35 40.78
N GLY A 12 -35.23 -32.57 39.64
CA GLY A 12 -33.77 -32.62 39.56
C GLY A 12 -33.19 -31.25 39.92
N LEU A 13 -32.55 -31.16 41.08
CA LEU A 13 -31.73 -30.01 41.46
C LEU A 13 -30.52 -29.96 40.50
N THR A 14 -30.58 -29.07 39.53
CA THR A 14 -29.40 -28.66 38.77
C THR A 14 -28.51 -27.88 39.73
N SER A 15 -27.42 -28.51 40.18
CA SER A 15 -26.37 -27.85 40.94
C SER A 15 -25.69 -26.80 40.05
N PHE A 16 -26.17 -25.56 40.10
CA PHE A 16 -25.43 -24.41 39.60
C PHE A 16 -24.12 -24.31 40.39
N SER A 17 -23.03 -24.77 39.79
CA SER A 17 -21.70 -24.48 40.30
C SER A 17 -21.48 -22.97 40.14
N PRO A 18 -21.08 -22.23 41.20
CA PRO A 18 -20.82 -20.80 41.08
C PRO A 18 -19.75 -20.57 40.01
N SER A 19 -20.01 -19.65 39.08
CA SER A 19 -19.02 -19.24 38.09
C SER A 19 -17.82 -18.64 38.80
N ALA A 20 -16.61 -19.08 38.45
CA ALA A 20 -15.38 -18.49 38.96
C ALA A 20 -15.32 -16.97 38.71
N ASP A 21 -14.69 -16.24 39.62
CA ASP A 21 -14.51 -14.80 39.49
C ASP A 21 -13.78 -14.46 38.18
N PRO A 22 -14.26 -13.48 37.39
CA PRO A 22 -13.62 -13.10 36.16
C PRO A 22 -12.25 -12.46 36.41
N ILE A 23 -11.34 -12.61 35.44
CA ILE A 23 -10.02 -11.96 35.49
C ILE A 23 -10.22 -10.46 35.21
N ARG A 24 -9.80 -9.61 36.16
CA ARG A 24 -9.85 -8.15 36.03
C ARG A 24 -8.47 -7.59 35.70
N LEU A 25 -8.29 -7.11 34.47
CA LEU A 25 -7.05 -6.48 34.04
C LEU A 25 -6.87 -5.12 34.74
N ARG A 26 -5.78 -4.97 35.49
CA ARG A 26 -5.50 -3.73 36.23
C ARG A 26 -4.86 -2.72 35.31
N SER A 27 -5.33 -1.47 35.39
CA SER A 27 -4.76 -0.37 34.62
C SER A 27 -3.42 0.07 35.22
N GLU A 28 -2.47 0.34 34.34
CA GLU A 28 -1.12 0.79 34.69
C GLU A 28 -0.65 1.76 33.59
N SER A 29 0.08 2.81 33.97
CA SER A 29 0.67 3.71 32.98
C SER A 29 1.81 3.00 32.25
N LEU A 30 1.77 3.03 30.92
CA LEU A 30 2.83 2.44 30.11
C LEU A 30 4.11 3.29 30.17
N PRO A 31 5.30 2.67 30.18
CA PRO A 31 6.58 3.37 30.35
C PRO A 31 7.07 4.06 29.06
N PHE A 32 6.17 4.35 28.11
CA PHE A 32 6.47 5.03 26.86
C PHE A 32 5.25 5.80 26.34
N THR A 33 5.49 6.76 25.47
CA THR A 33 4.44 7.52 24.76
C THR A 33 4.66 7.38 23.25
N PRO A 34 3.70 6.79 22.52
CA PRO A 34 3.72 6.73 21.06
C PRO A 34 3.86 8.10 20.41
N LYS A 35 4.78 8.21 19.46
CA LYS A 35 4.98 9.43 18.64
C LYS A 35 4.46 9.29 17.22
N GLU A 36 4.24 8.06 16.75
CA GLU A 36 3.91 7.76 15.36
C GLU A 36 2.51 7.17 15.16
N PHE A 37 1.82 6.79 16.24
CA PHE A 37 0.54 6.09 16.18
C PHE A 37 -0.36 6.31 17.41
N TYR A 38 -1.61 5.89 17.30
CA TYR A 38 -2.50 5.60 18.43
C TYR A 38 -3.25 4.27 18.18
N ILE A 39 -3.80 3.66 19.23
CA ILE A 39 -4.63 2.46 19.08
C ILE A 39 -6.08 2.91 18.86
N ALA A 40 -6.58 2.70 17.66
CA ALA A 40 -7.93 3.06 17.26
C ALA A 40 -8.96 2.04 17.72
N THR A 41 -8.64 0.75 17.55
CA THR A 41 -9.55 -0.35 17.87
C THR A 41 -8.79 -1.60 18.30
N VAL A 42 -9.41 -2.39 19.16
CA VAL A 42 -8.99 -3.75 19.50
C VAL A 42 -10.14 -4.68 19.14
N THR A 43 -9.84 -5.74 18.39
CA THR A 43 -10.84 -6.74 18.00
C THR A 43 -10.36 -8.14 18.35
N ASP A 44 -11.26 -8.95 18.89
CA ASP A 44 -11.02 -10.37 19.13
C ASP A 44 -11.28 -11.16 17.84
N GLN A 45 -10.23 -11.73 17.26
CA GLN A 45 -10.26 -12.56 16.06
C GLN A 45 -9.75 -13.97 16.36
N ARG A 46 -9.79 -14.39 17.63
CA ARG A 46 -9.44 -15.76 18.01
C ARG A 46 -10.41 -16.72 17.32
N SER A 47 -9.87 -17.79 16.74
CA SER A 47 -10.66 -18.89 16.18
C SER A 47 -11.47 -19.62 17.26
N GLU A 48 -10.96 -19.66 18.49
CA GLU A 48 -11.64 -20.23 19.65
C GLU A 48 -12.27 -19.13 20.51
N GLN A 49 -13.57 -18.89 20.32
CA GLN A 49 -14.35 -17.83 20.99
C GLN A 49 -14.76 -18.16 22.44
N GLY A 50 -14.10 -19.15 23.07
CA GLY A 50 -14.36 -19.53 24.46
C GLY A 50 -13.60 -18.67 25.48
N ALA A 51 -13.85 -18.97 26.75
CA ALA A 51 -13.12 -18.41 27.88
C ALA A 51 -11.61 -18.47 27.65
N ILE A 52 -10.91 -17.38 27.92
CA ILE A 52 -9.46 -17.28 27.65
C ILE A 52 -8.64 -18.20 28.55
N ALA A 53 -9.17 -18.64 29.69
CA ALA A 53 -8.40 -19.39 30.68
C ALA A 53 -9.11 -20.68 31.09
N ARG A 54 -8.30 -21.73 31.31
CA ARG A 54 -8.69 -22.94 32.00
C ARG A 54 -7.89 -23.02 33.30
N LEU A 55 -8.51 -22.62 34.40
CA LEU A 55 -7.84 -22.38 35.68
C LEU A 55 -8.09 -23.50 36.70
N ALA A 56 -7.05 -23.87 37.45
CA ALA A 56 -7.19 -24.73 38.61
C ALA A 56 -7.47 -23.89 39.87
N LEU A 57 -8.71 -23.90 40.34
CA LEU A 57 -9.15 -23.06 41.47
C LEU A 57 -9.37 -23.83 42.77
N VAL A 58 -9.63 -25.14 42.67
CA VAL A 58 -9.91 -26.02 43.82
C VAL A 58 -9.02 -27.25 43.74
N PRO A 59 -8.41 -27.71 44.86
CA PRO A 59 -7.52 -28.86 44.85
C PRO A 59 -8.26 -30.11 44.36
N ASN A 60 -7.59 -30.88 43.50
CA ASN A 60 -8.09 -32.15 42.96
C ASN A 60 -9.42 -32.05 42.18
N GLN A 61 -9.78 -30.86 41.69
CA GLN A 61 -10.92 -30.66 40.78
C GLN A 61 -10.47 -30.35 39.35
N ALA A 62 -11.38 -30.54 38.40
CA ALA A 62 -11.16 -30.16 37.00
C ALA A 62 -10.97 -28.64 36.87
N VAL A 63 -10.20 -28.23 35.87
CA VAL A 63 -10.00 -26.82 35.56
C VAL A 63 -11.30 -26.15 35.11
N GLN A 64 -11.53 -24.94 35.59
CA GLN A 64 -12.73 -24.16 35.32
C GLN A 64 -12.46 -23.14 34.20
N PRO A 65 -13.41 -22.93 33.26
CA PRO A 65 -13.32 -21.83 32.31
C PRO A 65 -13.44 -20.49 33.02
N VAL A 66 -12.49 -19.59 32.78
CA VAL A 66 -12.51 -18.22 33.30
C VAL A 66 -12.17 -17.25 32.18
N ASP A 67 -12.91 -16.16 32.10
CA ASP A 67 -12.69 -15.11 31.10
C ASP A 67 -12.33 -13.78 31.76
N LEU A 68 -11.96 -12.81 30.93
CA LEU A 68 -11.84 -11.41 31.32
C LEU A 68 -13.21 -10.81 31.58
N GLU A 69 -13.32 -9.93 32.58
CA GLU A 69 -14.60 -9.34 33.04
C GLU A 69 -15.46 -8.73 31.91
N ARG A 70 -14.84 -8.17 30.86
CA ARG A 70 -15.54 -7.54 29.72
C ARG A 70 -15.27 -8.26 28.39
N GLY A 71 -14.70 -9.46 28.42
CA GLY A 71 -14.12 -10.14 27.27
C GLY A 71 -12.80 -9.49 26.79
N VAL A 72 -12.13 -10.14 25.84
CA VAL A 72 -10.77 -9.77 25.39
C VAL A 72 -10.70 -8.36 24.81
N ALA A 73 -11.49 -8.08 23.77
CA ALA A 73 -11.44 -6.82 23.05
C ALA A 73 -11.67 -5.61 23.97
N SER A 74 -12.77 -5.62 24.72
CA SER A 74 -13.14 -4.51 25.61
C SER A 74 -12.16 -4.34 26.76
N SER A 75 -11.68 -5.43 27.37
CA SER A 75 -10.73 -5.36 28.49
C SER A 75 -9.38 -4.78 28.03
N PHE A 76 -8.89 -5.18 26.86
CA PHE A 76 -7.65 -4.64 26.31
C PHE A 76 -7.80 -3.20 25.83
N GLN A 77 -8.91 -2.87 25.15
CA GLN A 77 -9.18 -1.50 24.73
C GLN A 77 -9.26 -0.55 25.94
N GLN A 78 -9.90 -0.98 27.02
CA GLN A 78 -9.96 -0.22 28.27
C GLN A 78 -8.58 -0.03 28.89
N PHE A 79 -7.80 -1.09 29.03
CA PHE A 79 -6.43 -1.03 29.54
C PHE A 79 -5.57 -0.05 28.74
N ILE A 80 -5.63 -0.13 27.41
CA ILE A 80 -4.89 0.76 26.51
C ILE A 80 -5.36 2.21 26.65
N ASN A 81 -6.67 2.46 26.71
CA ASN A 81 -7.20 3.81 26.84
C ASN A 81 -6.84 4.47 28.18
N GLN A 82 -6.69 3.68 29.24
CA GLN A 82 -6.32 4.17 30.57
C GLN A 82 -4.81 4.24 30.78
N GLY A 83 -4.03 3.34 30.18
CA GLY A 83 -2.59 3.20 30.42
C GLY A 83 -1.69 3.88 29.38
N LEU A 84 -2.12 3.95 28.12
CA LEU A 84 -1.32 4.48 27.01
C LEU A 84 -1.74 5.92 26.68
N LYS A 85 -0.79 6.86 26.77
CA LYS A 85 -0.99 8.23 26.27
C LYS A 85 -1.14 8.18 24.75
N GLN A 86 -2.19 8.78 24.21
CA GLN A 86 -2.52 8.70 22.79
C GLN A 86 -2.76 10.09 22.18
N ASN A 87 -2.21 10.32 21.00
CA ASN A 87 -2.54 11.47 20.16
C ASN A 87 -3.33 10.99 18.95
N LYS A 88 -4.63 11.32 18.90
CA LYS A 88 -5.56 10.88 17.85
C LYS A 88 -5.30 11.53 16.47
N LYS A 89 -4.35 12.47 16.38
CA LYS A 89 -3.85 13.01 15.11
C LYS A 89 -2.77 12.13 14.45
N LEU A 90 -2.29 11.11 15.16
CA LEU A 90 -1.29 10.16 14.63
C LEU A 90 -1.96 9.03 13.85
N ARG A 91 -1.18 8.08 13.36
CA ARG A 91 -1.70 6.96 12.56
C ARG A 91 -2.65 6.07 13.37
N PRO A 92 -3.86 5.77 12.87
CA PRO A 92 -4.80 4.88 13.53
C PRO A 92 -4.36 3.42 13.36
N ILE A 93 -4.08 2.73 14.47
CA ILE A 93 -3.71 1.32 14.46
C ILE A 93 -4.82 0.47 15.03
N ALA A 94 -5.19 -0.58 14.30
CA ALA A 94 -6.00 -1.66 14.81
C ALA A 94 -5.13 -2.77 15.40
N MET A 95 -5.53 -3.27 16.57
CA MET A 95 -4.94 -4.44 17.20
C MET A 95 -5.89 -5.62 17.03
N ARG A 96 -5.45 -6.65 16.31
CA ARG A 96 -6.21 -7.89 16.12
C ARG A 96 -5.68 -8.97 17.05
N VAL A 97 -6.52 -9.53 17.91
CA VAL A 97 -6.13 -10.60 18.82
C VAL A 97 -6.42 -11.95 18.18
N HIS A 98 -5.35 -12.71 17.89
CA HIS A 98 -5.45 -14.03 17.25
C HIS A 98 -5.32 -15.17 18.25
N GLN A 99 -4.60 -14.96 19.34
CA GLN A 99 -4.49 -15.91 20.46
C GLN A 99 -4.43 -15.15 21.79
N CYS A 100 -5.18 -15.65 22.76
CA CYS A 100 -5.12 -15.25 24.17
C CYS A 100 -5.63 -16.45 24.97
N ARG A 101 -4.71 -17.29 25.46
CA ARG A 101 -5.05 -18.55 26.11
C ARG A 101 -4.18 -18.82 27.32
N ILE A 102 -4.82 -19.15 28.44
CA ILE A 102 -4.19 -19.71 29.63
C ILE A 102 -4.63 -21.16 29.80
N SER A 103 -3.68 -22.04 30.05
CA SER A 103 -3.93 -23.44 30.39
C SER A 103 -3.15 -23.80 31.65
N GLU A 104 -3.87 -24.24 32.67
CA GLU A 104 -3.27 -24.67 33.93
C GLU A 104 -3.41 -26.17 34.17
N THR A 105 -2.47 -26.70 34.92
CA THR A 105 -2.52 -28.04 35.52
C THR A 105 -2.17 -27.94 37.00
N ALA A 106 -2.80 -28.75 37.85
CA ALA A 106 -2.56 -28.74 39.29
C ALA A 106 -2.09 -30.10 39.80
N LYS A 107 -1.13 -30.08 40.73
CA LYS A 107 -0.71 -31.23 41.52
C LYS A 107 -0.70 -30.84 42.99
N GLY A 108 -1.73 -31.25 43.73
CA GLY A 108 -1.96 -30.78 45.11
C GLY A 108 -2.18 -29.26 45.13
N ASN A 109 -1.41 -28.56 45.97
CA ASN A 109 -1.52 -27.10 46.09
C ASN A 109 -0.73 -26.31 45.03
N ARG A 110 0.04 -26.98 44.16
CA ARG A 110 0.90 -26.32 43.17
C ARG A 110 0.26 -26.37 41.79
N VAL A 111 0.06 -25.19 41.21
CA VAL A 111 -0.47 -25.00 39.86
C VAL A 111 0.65 -24.57 38.92
N THR A 112 0.71 -25.17 37.74
CA THR A 112 1.59 -24.75 36.64
C THR A 112 0.70 -24.24 35.51
N GLY A 113 0.94 -23.02 35.07
CA GLY A 113 0.19 -22.37 34.00
C GLY A 113 1.08 -21.99 32.83
N GLN A 114 0.52 -22.09 31.63
CA GLN A 114 1.09 -21.56 30.40
C GLN A 114 0.12 -20.53 29.81
N PHE A 115 0.66 -19.37 29.45
CA PHE A 115 -0.02 -18.34 28.68
C PHE A 115 0.55 -18.26 27.27
N THR A 116 -0.33 -18.16 26.27
CA THR A 116 0.02 -17.88 24.88
C THR A 116 -0.76 -16.68 24.36
N PHE A 117 -0.06 -15.81 23.65
CA PHE A 117 -0.59 -14.54 23.17
C PHE A 117 -0.08 -14.24 21.76
N ALA A 118 -0.99 -13.90 20.85
CA ALA A 118 -0.65 -13.53 19.49
C ALA A 118 -1.56 -12.41 19.00
N VAL A 119 -0.96 -11.37 18.45
CA VAL A 119 -1.67 -10.20 17.91
C VAL A 119 -1.04 -9.71 16.63
N SER A 120 -1.83 -9.14 15.74
CA SER A 120 -1.34 -8.32 14.63
C SER A 120 -1.71 -6.87 14.82
N PHE A 121 -0.89 -5.99 14.25
CA PHE A 121 -1.13 -4.57 14.20
C PHE A 121 -1.30 -4.14 12.74
N GLU A 122 -2.38 -3.42 12.47
CA GLU A 122 -2.79 -3.01 11.13
C GLU A 122 -2.97 -1.49 11.11
N LEU A 123 -2.45 -0.84 10.08
CA LEU A 123 -2.74 0.56 9.79
C LEU A 123 -4.14 0.64 9.19
N LEU A 124 -5.02 1.44 9.79
CA LEU A 124 -6.34 1.73 9.23
C LEU A 124 -6.23 2.87 8.21
N GLY A 125 -6.93 2.71 7.10
CA GLY A 125 -7.02 3.69 6.02
C GLY A 125 -8.43 3.74 5.43
N LYS A 126 -8.57 4.48 4.35
CA LYS A 126 -9.76 4.49 3.50
C LYS A 126 -9.33 4.42 2.05
N ASP A 127 -10.08 3.69 1.23
CA ASP A 127 -9.89 3.75 -0.23
C ASP A 127 -10.54 4.99 -0.83
N ASP A 128 -10.43 5.13 -2.16
CA ASP A 128 -10.99 6.24 -2.93
C ASP A 128 -12.53 6.35 -2.83
N SER A 129 -13.21 5.24 -2.48
CA SER A 129 -14.66 5.22 -2.25
C SER A 129 -15.06 5.60 -0.81
N GLY A 130 -14.06 5.78 0.07
CA GLY A 130 -14.23 6.04 1.49
C GLY A 130 -14.48 4.79 2.33
N ALA A 131 -14.38 3.59 1.76
CA ALA A 131 -14.51 2.34 2.48
C ALA A 131 -13.27 2.08 3.34
N GLU A 132 -13.47 1.49 4.53
CA GLU A 132 -12.35 1.23 5.45
C GLU A 132 -11.42 0.16 4.88
N THR A 133 -10.12 0.49 4.84
CA THR A 133 -9.05 -0.43 4.47
C THR A 133 -8.14 -0.69 5.64
N SER A 134 -7.39 -1.78 5.59
CA SER A 134 -6.38 -2.09 6.60
C SER A 134 -5.13 -2.70 5.99
N THR A 135 -3.97 -2.21 6.42
CA THR A 135 -2.65 -2.69 5.97
C THR A 135 -1.91 -3.31 7.14
N ARG A 136 -1.61 -4.61 7.06
CA ARG A 136 -0.84 -5.31 8.10
C ARG A 136 0.59 -4.77 8.18
N LEU A 137 1.01 -4.41 9.40
CA LEU A 137 2.32 -3.80 9.69
C LEU A 137 3.28 -4.78 10.37
N ASN A 138 2.87 -5.29 11.53
CA ASN A 138 3.72 -6.13 12.38
C ASN A 138 2.87 -7.12 13.19
N ASP A 139 3.48 -8.22 13.58
CA ASP A 139 2.91 -9.22 14.48
C ASP A 139 3.70 -9.28 15.78
N TYR A 140 3.01 -9.65 16.85
CA TYR A 140 3.64 -10.02 18.11
C TYR A 140 3.13 -11.40 18.55
N ARG A 141 4.05 -12.27 18.92
CA ARG A 141 3.76 -13.56 19.57
C ARG A 141 4.57 -13.66 20.84
N GLY A 142 3.91 -14.02 21.93
CA GLY A 142 4.53 -14.21 23.23
C GLY A 142 3.96 -15.44 23.94
N SER A 143 4.79 -16.04 24.78
CA SER A 143 4.35 -17.06 25.73
C SER A 143 5.03 -16.83 27.07
N ALA A 144 4.34 -17.18 28.13
CA ALA A 144 4.86 -17.12 29.49
C ALA A 144 4.45 -18.37 30.24
N ASN A 145 5.34 -18.88 31.08
CA ASN A 145 5.04 -19.94 32.03
C ASN A 145 5.09 -19.36 33.43
N TYR A 146 4.20 -19.81 34.30
CA TYR A 146 4.22 -19.45 35.71
C TYR A 146 3.83 -20.63 36.58
N THR A 147 4.19 -20.51 37.86
CA THR A 147 3.72 -21.43 38.89
C THR A 147 3.13 -20.63 40.04
N ARG A 148 2.06 -21.13 40.63
CA ARG A 148 1.38 -20.47 41.75
C ARG A 148 0.82 -21.47 42.75
N PRO A 149 0.69 -21.08 44.02
CA PRO A 149 -0.25 -21.71 44.94
C PRO A 149 -1.69 -21.63 44.41
N ILE A 150 -2.55 -22.58 44.77
CA ILE A 150 -3.90 -22.67 44.20
C ILE A 150 -4.80 -21.48 44.57
N ASP A 151 -4.56 -20.89 45.74
CA ASP A 151 -5.25 -19.75 46.34
C ASP A 151 -4.75 -18.40 45.83
N GLN A 152 -3.63 -18.35 45.09
CA GLN A 152 -3.02 -17.10 44.62
C GLN A 152 -3.23 -16.88 43.12
N THR A 153 -4.32 -16.23 42.72
CA THR A 153 -4.67 -16.00 41.30
C THR A 153 -4.04 -14.74 40.68
N ALA A 154 -3.40 -13.88 41.48
CA ALA A 154 -2.87 -12.58 41.03
C ALA A 154 -1.84 -12.69 39.88
N VAL A 155 -1.08 -13.79 39.81
CA VAL A 155 -0.08 -14.00 38.75
C VAL A 155 -0.72 -14.08 37.35
N ILE A 156 -1.97 -14.57 37.26
CA ILE A 156 -2.70 -14.79 36.01
C ILE A 156 -2.92 -13.45 35.31
N GLU A 157 -3.51 -12.50 36.03
CA GLU A 157 -3.72 -11.12 35.57
C GLU A 157 -2.39 -10.46 35.18
N SER A 158 -1.38 -10.57 36.05
CA SER A 158 -0.09 -9.93 35.81
C SER A 158 0.58 -10.46 34.54
N THR A 159 0.43 -11.75 34.25
CA THR A 159 0.98 -12.39 33.05
C THR A 159 0.33 -11.85 31.78
N ILE A 160 -1.00 -11.72 31.77
CA ILE A 160 -1.75 -11.14 30.64
C ILE A 160 -1.33 -9.68 30.43
N ARG A 161 -1.29 -8.89 31.52
CA ARG A 161 -0.91 -7.48 31.49
C ARG A 161 0.49 -7.28 30.93
N GLN A 162 1.47 -8.05 31.41
CA GLN A 162 2.86 -7.93 30.94
C GLN A 162 3.00 -8.27 29.46
N ALA A 163 2.29 -9.28 28.96
CA ALA A 163 2.31 -9.61 27.54
C ALA A 163 1.66 -8.53 26.66
N LEU A 164 0.57 -7.90 27.13
CA LEU A 164 -0.06 -6.77 26.45
C LEU A 164 0.86 -5.55 26.43
N ILE A 165 1.52 -5.23 27.54
CA ILE A 165 2.53 -4.16 27.59
C ILE A 165 3.69 -4.45 26.63
N ALA A 166 4.17 -5.70 26.61
CA ALA A 166 5.26 -6.11 25.73
C ALA A 166 4.87 -6.01 24.24
N SER A 167 3.64 -6.38 23.86
CA SER A 167 3.18 -6.25 22.48
C SER A 167 3.08 -4.79 22.02
N LEU A 168 2.56 -3.90 22.88
CA LEU A 168 2.47 -2.47 22.60
C LEU A 168 3.85 -1.81 22.53
N ARG A 169 4.79 -2.24 23.38
CA ARG A 169 6.20 -1.80 23.32
C ARG A 169 6.85 -2.22 22.01
N SER A 170 6.66 -3.47 21.61
CA SER A 170 7.16 -4.00 20.33
C SER A 170 6.60 -3.22 19.14
N LEU A 171 5.30 -2.89 19.14
CA LEU A 171 4.71 -2.00 18.14
C LEU A 171 5.38 -0.62 18.14
N ASN A 172 5.58 -0.01 19.31
CA ASN A 172 6.19 1.31 19.41
C ASN A 172 7.63 1.33 18.88
N GLU A 173 8.43 0.32 19.20
CA GLU A 173 9.78 0.15 18.67
C GLU A 173 9.76 -0.04 17.15
N TYR A 174 8.86 -0.87 16.63
CA TYR A 174 8.64 -1.04 15.19
C TYR A 174 8.30 0.31 14.52
N MET A 175 7.33 1.05 15.06
CA MET A 175 6.88 2.31 14.47
C MET A 175 7.98 3.38 14.49
N ASN A 176 8.73 3.50 15.59
CA ASN A 176 9.85 4.45 15.66
C ASN A 176 10.95 4.12 14.65
N ARG A 177 11.16 2.84 14.39
CA ARG A 177 12.18 2.37 13.46
C ARG A 177 11.73 2.50 12.00
N GLU A 178 10.47 2.21 11.70
CA GLU A 178 9.98 2.08 10.32
C GLU A 178 9.24 3.31 9.78
N SER A 179 8.70 4.19 10.64
CA SER A 179 7.86 5.33 10.22
C SER A 179 8.47 6.27 9.19
N GLY A 180 9.81 6.38 9.17
CA GLY A 180 10.54 7.25 8.25
C GLY A 180 10.97 6.61 6.93
N ARG A 181 10.87 5.27 6.79
CA ARG A 181 11.48 4.51 5.69
C ARG A 181 10.61 3.40 5.10
N ASN A 182 9.57 2.98 5.81
CA ASN A 182 8.61 2.01 5.31
C ASN A 182 7.53 2.75 4.52
N GLU A 183 7.38 2.37 3.26
CA GLU A 183 6.42 2.94 2.32
C GLU A 183 4.98 2.85 2.82
N LYS A 184 4.61 1.74 3.46
CA LYS A 184 3.29 1.54 4.07
C LYS A 184 2.96 2.54 5.17
N LEU A 185 3.97 3.22 5.71
CA LEU A 185 3.84 4.21 6.77
C LEU A 185 4.05 5.64 6.26
N ALA A 186 4.23 5.84 4.95
CA ALA A 186 4.38 7.16 4.38
C ALA A 186 3.17 8.06 4.72
N LYS A 187 3.44 9.35 4.85
CA LYS A 187 2.45 10.40 5.17
C LYS A 187 2.08 11.22 3.93
N SER A 188 2.94 11.21 2.92
CA SER A 188 2.79 12.00 1.70
C SER A 188 3.68 11.44 0.60
N LEU A 189 3.40 11.87 -0.63
CA LEU A 189 4.18 11.53 -1.81
C LEU A 189 4.60 12.82 -2.52
N LYS A 190 5.82 12.80 -3.06
CA LYS A 190 6.36 13.82 -3.94
C LYS A 190 6.85 13.17 -5.22
N ILE A 191 6.64 13.85 -6.33
CA ILE A 191 7.14 13.43 -7.64
C ILE A 191 8.34 14.30 -7.98
N ASN A 192 9.39 13.66 -8.46
CA ASN A 192 10.58 14.31 -9.01
C ASN A 192 10.77 13.83 -10.44
N PHE A 193 10.60 14.73 -11.41
CA PHE A 193 10.89 14.40 -12.81
C PHE A 193 12.39 14.55 -13.09
N ILE A 194 12.96 13.51 -13.66
CA ILE A 194 14.36 13.48 -14.11
C ILE A 194 14.36 13.56 -15.62
N ASP A 195 14.82 14.69 -16.14
CA ASP A 195 15.02 14.88 -17.58
C ASP A 195 16.36 14.28 -18.01
N ASP A 196 16.34 13.49 -19.07
CA ASP A 196 17.54 13.00 -19.75
C ASP A 196 17.77 13.83 -21.00
N THR A 197 18.74 14.74 -20.94
CA THR A 197 19.12 15.62 -22.05
C THR A 197 20.37 15.13 -22.78
N ARG A 198 20.84 13.91 -22.49
CA ARG A 198 22.04 13.39 -23.13
C ARG A 198 21.79 13.17 -24.63
N ILE A 199 22.80 13.47 -25.42
CA ILE A 199 22.86 13.11 -26.83
C ILE A 199 23.77 11.89 -26.92
N THR A 200 23.25 10.79 -27.44
CA THR A 200 24.01 9.54 -27.62
C THR A 200 24.00 9.13 -29.10
N ASP A 201 25.00 8.31 -29.45
CA ASP A 201 25.19 7.77 -30.80
C ASP A 201 24.57 6.38 -31.00
N ASP A 202 23.83 5.89 -30.00
CA ASP A 202 23.16 4.58 -30.01
C ASP A 202 22.09 4.48 -31.12
N ASP A 203 21.53 3.28 -31.33
CA ASP A 203 20.39 3.07 -32.24
C ASP A 203 19.15 3.91 -31.86
N THR A 204 19.00 4.24 -30.57
CA THR A 204 17.89 5.03 -30.06
C THR A 204 18.26 6.51 -30.01
N VAL A 205 17.56 7.34 -30.77
CA VAL A 205 17.65 8.80 -30.67
C VAL A 205 16.68 9.29 -29.60
N HIS A 206 17.19 9.84 -28.50
CA HIS A 206 16.37 10.51 -27.50
C HIS A 206 16.07 11.95 -27.89
N TYR A 207 14.86 12.42 -27.57
CA TYR A 207 14.42 13.76 -27.94
C TYR A 207 15.26 14.81 -27.21
N ASN A 208 15.92 15.67 -27.98
CA ASN A 208 16.67 16.80 -27.46
C ASN A 208 16.42 18.02 -28.35
N PRO A 209 15.99 19.18 -27.80
CA PRO A 209 15.77 20.40 -28.59
C PRO A 209 16.99 20.85 -29.40
N ALA A 210 18.20 20.56 -28.93
CA ALA A 210 19.47 20.90 -29.57
C ALA A 210 19.91 19.89 -30.65
N ARG A 211 19.24 18.72 -30.78
CA ARG A 211 19.55 17.71 -31.80
C ARG A 211 18.29 17.31 -32.56
N LYS A 212 18.11 17.89 -33.74
CA LYS A 212 17.08 17.49 -34.70
C LYS A 212 17.44 16.18 -35.41
N LEU A 213 16.43 15.48 -35.90
CA LEU A 213 16.59 14.31 -36.76
C LEU A 213 17.33 14.67 -38.05
N THR A 214 18.13 13.74 -38.53
CA THR A 214 18.82 13.82 -39.81
C THR A 214 18.55 12.55 -40.62
N TRP A 215 18.75 12.59 -41.93
CA TRP A 215 18.60 11.38 -42.75
C TRP A 215 19.57 10.24 -42.39
N ALA A 216 20.64 10.52 -41.63
CA ALA A 216 21.55 9.50 -41.09
C ALA A 216 20.91 8.67 -39.96
N ASP A 217 19.84 9.19 -39.34
CA ASP A 217 19.07 8.48 -38.34
C ASP A 217 18.10 7.46 -38.96
N PHE A 218 17.86 7.47 -40.27
CA PHE A 218 16.92 6.56 -40.94
C PHE A 218 17.68 5.38 -41.57
N GLN A 219 17.97 4.38 -40.73
CA GLN A 219 18.88 3.27 -41.04
C GLN A 219 18.16 1.99 -41.49
N ALA A 220 16.83 1.91 -41.32
CA ALA A 220 16.07 0.77 -41.82
C ALA A 220 15.96 0.79 -43.35
N ALA A 221 15.81 -0.39 -43.95
CA ALA A 221 15.50 -0.51 -45.37
C ALA A 221 14.04 -0.14 -45.63
N PRO A 222 13.72 0.57 -46.74
CA PRO A 222 12.34 0.82 -47.13
C PRO A 222 11.51 -0.47 -47.25
N ARG A 223 10.29 -0.45 -46.71
CA ARG A 223 9.39 -1.60 -46.80
C ARG A 223 9.00 -1.87 -48.26
N LYS A 224 9.21 -3.12 -48.70
CA LYS A 224 8.82 -3.56 -50.05
C LYS A 224 7.32 -3.36 -50.25
N GLY A 225 6.93 -2.67 -51.33
CA GLY A 225 5.53 -2.42 -51.67
C GLY A 225 4.84 -1.33 -50.86
N SER A 226 5.53 -0.62 -49.97
CA SER A 226 4.96 0.56 -49.30
C SER A 226 4.61 1.65 -50.33
N HIS A 227 3.57 2.44 -50.08
CA HIS A 227 3.27 3.65 -50.86
C HIS A 227 3.87 4.92 -50.24
N TYR A 228 4.40 4.81 -49.02
CA TYR A 228 4.97 5.93 -48.27
C TYR A 228 6.39 6.30 -48.73
N ALA A 229 6.71 7.59 -48.61
CA ALA A 229 8.01 8.16 -48.95
C ALA A 229 9.07 7.91 -47.86
N ALA A 230 8.64 7.94 -46.60
CA ALA A 230 9.42 7.66 -45.40
C ALA A 230 8.48 7.14 -44.31
N GLU A 231 9.08 6.58 -43.25
CA GLU A 231 8.38 6.18 -42.03
C GLU A 231 9.35 6.40 -40.87
N VAL A 232 8.95 7.20 -39.90
CA VAL A 232 9.66 7.37 -38.63
C VAL A 232 8.98 6.55 -37.53
N PHE A 233 9.77 5.75 -36.82
CA PHE A 233 9.31 5.09 -35.61
C PHE A 233 9.61 5.98 -34.41
N THR A 234 8.58 6.57 -33.81
CA THR A 234 8.69 7.34 -32.56
C THR A 234 7.76 6.80 -31.48
N SER A 235 8.23 6.80 -30.24
CA SER A 235 7.47 6.39 -29.07
C SER A 235 8.08 6.99 -27.81
N PHE A 236 7.47 6.71 -26.66
CA PHE A 236 8.02 7.14 -25.38
C PHE A 236 7.99 6.02 -24.35
N SER A 237 8.92 6.10 -23.40
CA SER A 237 9.00 5.22 -22.24
C SER A 237 9.03 6.05 -20.97
N TYR A 238 8.72 5.41 -19.86
CA TYR A 238 8.98 5.97 -18.54
C TYR A 238 9.63 4.92 -17.64
N GLU A 239 10.49 5.39 -16.74
CA GLU A 239 11.07 4.61 -15.67
C GLU A 239 10.75 5.29 -14.34
N GLY A 240 10.32 4.50 -13.36
CA GLY A 240 9.99 4.97 -12.02
C GLY A 240 10.84 4.28 -10.97
N LYS A 241 11.40 5.06 -10.03
CA LYS A 241 12.03 4.55 -8.81
C LYS A 241 11.50 5.32 -7.61
N SER A 242 10.89 4.60 -6.67
CA SER A 242 10.46 5.17 -5.39
C SER A 242 11.50 4.95 -4.31
N THR A 243 11.62 5.93 -3.42
CA THR A 243 12.37 5.82 -2.16
C THR A 243 11.55 6.46 -1.06
N VAL A 244 11.77 6.07 0.19
CA VAL A 244 11.08 6.68 1.34
C VAL A 244 12.11 7.37 2.21
N LYS A 245 11.88 8.66 2.47
CA LYS A 245 12.72 9.47 3.35
C LYS A 245 11.83 10.32 4.24
N ASP A 246 12.07 10.26 5.55
CA ASP A 246 11.32 11.00 6.57
C ASP A 246 9.80 10.83 6.47
N GLY A 247 9.36 9.63 6.03
CA GLY A 247 7.95 9.30 5.85
C GLY A 247 7.33 9.93 4.59
N VAL A 248 8.13 10.38 3.64
CA VAL A 248 7.69 10.89 2.33
C VAL A 248 8.16 9.91 1.25
N ILE A 249 7.22 9.44 0.41
CA ILE A 249 7.57 8.72 -0.82
C ILE A 249 8.11 9.73 -1.82
N ILE A 250 9.33 9.54 -2.29
CA ILE A 250 9.94 10.31 -3.37
C ILE A 250 9.92 9.43 -4.62
N LEU A 251 8.98 9.70 -5.50
CA LEU A 251 8.82 9.02 -6.78
C LEU A 251 9.65 9.74 -7.84
N ASN A 252 10.78 9.17 -8.20
CA ASN A 252 11.63 9.68 -9.27
C ASN A 252 11.15 9.09 -10.61
N LEU A 253 10.64 9.93 -11.50
CA LEU A 253 10.15 9.54 -12.82
C LEU A 253 11.04 10.10 -13.92
N SER A 254 11.52 9.24 -14.80
CA SER A 254 12.20 9.63 -16.03
C SER A 254 11.33 9.22 -17.20
N ALA A 255 10.75 10.19 -17.92
CA ALA A 255 9.97 9.94 -19.14
C ALA A 255 10.73 10.47 -20.36
N LYS A 256 10.89 9.62 -21.39
CA LYS A 256 11.73 9.91 -22.55
C LYS A 256 10.95 9.66 -23.83
N ALA A 257 10.89 10.68 -24.70
CA ALA A 257 10.53 10.50 -26.10
C ALA A 257 11.76 9.98 -26.85
N TYR A 258 11.56 9.01 -27.73
CA TYR A 258 12.63 8.42 -28.52
C TYR A 258 12.19 8.06 -29.95
N MET A 259 13.18 7.93 -30.82
CA MET A 259 13.08 7.45 -32.19
C MET A 259 14.07 6.29 -32.37
N LEU A 260 13.69 5.24 -33.12
CA LEU A 260 14.55 4.07 -33.37
C LEU A 260 15.11 4.13 -34.79
N LYS A 261 16.45 4.21 -34.92
CA LYS A 261 17.12 4.37 -36.22
C LYS A 261 16.90 3.16 -37.13
N THR A 262 17.07 1.97 -36.58
CA THR A 262 16.88 0.69 -37.28
C THR A 262 15.41 0.33 -37.56
N SER A 263 14.45 1.12 -37.09
CA SER A 263 13.02 0.97 -37.41
C SER A 263 12.46 2.09 -38.29
N SER A 264 13.29 3.06 -38.67
CA SER A 264 12.87 4.20 -39.48
C SER A 264 13.61 4.24 -40.81
N TRP A 265 12.89 4.56 -41.89
CA TRP A 265 13.42 4.53 -43.25
C TRP A 265 12.91 5.71 -44.07
N GLY A 266 13.64 6.03 -45.14
CA GLY A 266 13.22 7.01 -46.15
C GLY A 266 13.85 6.66 -47.48
N ARG A 267 13.07 6.71 -48.57
CA ARG A 267 13.56 6.37 -49.92
C ARG A 267 14.57 7.43 -50.38
N ALA A 268 15.59 7.00 -51.11
CA ALA A 268 16.68 7.89 -51.50
C ALA A 268 16.21 9.12 -52.30
N ASP A 269 15.20 8.94 -53.15
CA ASP A 269 14.59 9.96 -54.01
C ASP A 269 13.67 10.95 -53.26
N THR A 270 13.28 10.64 -52.02
CA THR A 270 12.35 11.45 -51.22
C THR A 270 13.01 12.16 -50.03
N ARG A 271 14.34 12.00 -49.87
CA ARG A 271 15.14 12.59 -48.78
C ARG A 271 15.34 14.11 -48.92
N THR A 272 14.25 14.87 -48.85
CA THR A 272 14.24 16.34 -48.89
C THR A 272 14.18 16.93 -47.49
N ALA A 273 14.49 18.22 -47.34
CA ALA A 273 14.32 18.93 -46.07
C ALA A 273 12.85 19.00 -45.62
N TYR A 274 11.92 19.11 -46.57
CA TYR A 274 10.48 19.12 -46.30
C TYR A 274 9.99 17.79 -45.74
N ALA A 275 10.35 16.67 -46.38
CA ALA A 275 10.00 15.33 -45.89
C ALA A 275 10.64 15.07 -44.51
N LEU A 276 11.90 15.46 -44.30
CA LEU A 276 12.54 15.32 -43.00
C LEU A 276 11.84 16.12 -41.91
N ASN A 277 11.32 17.32 -42.23
CA ASN A 277 10.54 18.11 -41.29
C ASN A 277 9.24 17.39 -40.90
N HIS A 278 8.55 16.75 -41.84
CA HIS A 278 7.35 15.97 -41.55
C HIS A 278 7.64 14.85 -40.54
N GLU A 279 8.72 14.08 -40.75
CA GLU A 279 9.16 13.03 -39.81
C GLU A 279 9.61 13.62 -38.45
N GLN A 280 10.27 14.77 -38.46
CA GLN A 280 10.64 15.49 -37.24
C GLN A 280 9.40 15.89 -36.43
N ARG A 281 8.31 16.31 -37.08
CA ARG A 281 7.07 16.67 -36.39
C ARG A 281 6.41 15.48 -35.68
N HIS A 282 6.52 14.24 -36.19
CA HIS A 282 6.10 13.04 -35.44
C HIS A 282 6.89 12.90 -34.13
N PHE A 283 8.19 13.18 -34.17
CA PHE A 283 9.01 13.13 -32.96
C PHE A 283 8.65 14.23 -31.96
N ASP A 284 8.32 15.43 -32.47
CA ASP A 284 7.81 16.54 -31.66
C ASP A 284 6.44 16.24 -31.03
N ILE A 285 5.53 15.59 -31.75
CA ILE A 285 4.26 15.08 -31.22
C ILE A 285 4.52 14.11 -30.06
N THR A 286 5.45 13.18 -30.23
CA THR A 286 5.84 12.25 -29.15
C THR A 286 6.36 12.99 -27.91
N LYS A 287 7.14 14.06 -28.10
CA LYS A 287 7.59 14.91 -26.99
C LYS A 287 6.43 15.63 -26.30
N ILE A 288 5.48 16.17 -27.05
CA ILE A 288 4.26 16.79 -26.50
C ILE A 288 3.54 15.81 -25.58
N ILE A 289 3.35 14.56 -26.02
CA ILE A 289 2.68 13.53 -25.21
C ILE A 289 3.45 13.23 -23.93
N VAL A 290 4.79 13.18 -23.97
CA VAL A 290 5.61 13.01 -22.76
C VAL A 290 5.37 14.15 -21.77
N GLU A 291 5.33 15.39 -22.23
CA GLU A 291 5.10 16.54 -21.35
C GLU A 291 3.66 16.59 -20.82
N ARG A 292 2.66 16.17 -21.62
CA ARG A 292 1.29 15.97 -21.14
C ARG A 292 1.21 14.86 -20.09
N PHE A 293 1.90 13.74 -20.29
CA PHE A 293 2.01 12.67 -19.29
C PHE A 293 2.58 13.19 -17.97
N LYS A 294 3.67 13.95 -18.01
CA LYS A 294 4.25 14.57 -16.81
C LYS A 294 3.24 15.48 -16.09
N ARG A 295 2.44 16.27 -16.82
CA ARG A 295 1.38 17.11 -16.21
C ARG A 295 0.25 16.29 -15.57
N LYS A 296 -0.13 15.14 -16.15
CA LYS A 296 -1.12 14.22 -15.57
C LYS A 296 -0.61 13.58 -14.27
N MET A 297 0.71 13.44 -14.15
CA MET A 297 1.41 12.92 -12.98
C MET A 297 1.70 14.05 -11.98
N HIS A 298 0.70 14.41 -11.17
CA HIS A 298 0.81 15.38 -10.07
C HIS A 298 0.51 14.67 -8.74
N PRO A 299 1.06 15.09 -7.57
CA PRO A 299 0.79 14.43 -6.30
C PRO A 299 -0.70 14.22 -5.99
N ASP A 300 -1.57 15.15 -6.37
CA ASP A 300 -3.02 15.06 -6.15
C ASP A 300 -3.73 14.03 -7.05
N SER A 301 -3.08 13.59 -8.14
CA SER A 301 -3.60 12.51 -8.98
C SER A 301 -3.15 11.12 -8.51
N LEU A 302 -2.37 11.03 -7.44
CA LEU A 302 -1.81 9.78 -6.92
C LEU A 302 -2.24 9.53 -5.47
N THR A 303 -2.36 8.25 -5.10
CA THR A 303 -2.58 7.81 -3.73
C THR A 303 -1.34 7.11 -3.18
N LEU A 304 -1.18 7.07 -1.85
CA LEU A 304 -0.04 6.38 -1.24
C LEU A 304 -0.12 4.87 -1.47
N GLU A 305 -1.34 4.34 -1.56
CA GLU A 305 -1.62 2.93 -1.80
C GLU A 305 -1.35 2.51 -3.26
N ASP A 306 -1.74 3.35 -4.24
CA ASP A 306 -1.85 2.92 -5.64
C ASP A 306 -1.09 3.77 -6.67
N TYR A 307 -0.18 4.66 -6.24
CA TYR A 307 0.56 5.53 -7.18
C TYR A 307 1.23 4.79 -8.35
N ASN A 308 1.73 3.56 -8.13
CA ASN A 308 2.33 2.74 -9.20
C ASN A 308 1.30 2.32 -10.25
N SER A 309 0.13 1.86 -9.82
CA SER A 309 -0.98 1.46 -10.69
C SER A 309 -1.49 2.68 -11.48
N ILE A 310 -1.62 3.82 -10.82
CA ILE A 310 -2.06 5.07 -11.45
C ILE A 310 -1.04 5.54 -12.49
N ALA A 311 0.26 5.50 -12.18
CA ALA A 311 1.32 5.86 -13.13
C ALA A 311 1.24 5.00 -14.41
N GLN A 312 1.06 3.69 -14.25
CA GLN A 312 0.93 2.76 -15.36
C GLN A 312 -0.34 3.03 -16.18
N TYR A 313 -1.46 3.33 -15.53
CA TYR A 313 -2.69 3.72 -16.21
C TYR A 313 -2.50 4.99 -17.05
N GLN A 314 -1.91 6.03 -16.47
CA GLN A 314 -1.64 7.30 -17.16
C GLN A 314 -0.68 7.12 -18.34
N PHE A 315 0.28 6.21 -18.24
CA PHE A 315 1.16 5.84 -19.35
C PHE A 315 0.36 5.24 -20.52
N ILE A 316 -0.51 4.25 -20.25
CA ILE A 316 -1.35 3.61 -21.28
C ILE A 316 -2.26 4.64 -21.96
N GLU A 317 -2.89 5.51 -21.19
CA GLU A 317 -3.74 6.59 -21.74
C GLU A 317 -2.94 7.55 -22.61
N SER A 318 -1.73 7.92 -22.19
CA SER A 318 -0.86 8.81 -22.96
C SER A 318 -0.33 8.11 -24.22
N TYR A 319 -0.09 6.79 -24.19
CA TYR A 319 0.22 6.01 -25.39
C TYR A 319 -0.94 5.97 -26.38
N ARG A 320 -2.18 5.81 -25.90
CA ARG A 320 -3.38 5.90 -26.76
C ARG A 320 -3.55 7.28 -27.36
N GLU A 321 -3.21 8.32 -26.61
CA GLU A 321 -3.23 9.72 -27.05
C GLU A 321 -2.19 9.97 -28.15
N LEU A 322 -0.96 9.44 -28.00
CA LEU A 322 0.08 9.50 -29.02
C LEU A 322 -0.39 8.94 -30.36
N ASN A 323 -0.93 7.72 -30.36
CA ASN A 323 -1.39 7.08 -31.59
C ASN A 323 -2.52 7.88 -32.26
N ARG A 324 -3.46 8.42 -31.47
CA ARG A 324 -4.53 9.27 -31.98
C ARG A 324 -3.99 10.55 -32.64
N MET A 325 -3.04 11.23 -32.00
CA MET A 325 -2.49 12.49 -32.51
C MET A 325 -1.60 12.27 -33.74
N GLN A 326 -0.81 11.18 -33.80
CA GLN A 326 -0.03 10.84 -34.99
C GLN A 326 -0.94 10.52 -36.18
N ASN A 327 -1.96 9.68 -35.99
CA ASN A 327 -2.92 9.36 -37.07
C ASN A 327 -3.64 10.62 -37.56
N GLN A 328 -4.10 11.48 -36.64
CA GLN A 328 -4.75 12.74 -37.00
C GLN A 328 -3.81 13.63 -37.83
N TYR A 329 -2.54 13.72 -37.44
CA TYR A 329 -1.55 14.51 -38.16
C TYR A 329 -1.29 13.96 -39.58
N ASP A 330 -1.13 12.64 -39.71
CA ASP A 330 -1.00 11.97 -41.00
C ASP A 330 -2.22 12.20 -41.91
N ASP A 331 -3.43 11.96 -41.38
CA ASP A 331 -4.68 12.10 -42.12
C ASP A 331 -4.90 13.54 -42.61
N GLU A 332 -4.70 14.53 -41.74
CA GLU A 332 -4.95 15.94 -42.07
C GLU A 332 -3.90 16.53 -43.01
N THR A 333 -2.64 16.09 -42.90
CA THR A 333 -1.58 16.49 -43.82
C THR A 333 -1.55 15.67 -45.11
N ASN A 334 -2.40 14.64 -45.20
CA ASN A 334 -2.38 13.64 -46.26
C ASN A 334 -0.95 13.08 -46.45
N HIS A 335 -0.35 12.60 -45.36
CA HIS A 335 1.02 12.08 -45.31
C HIS A 335 2.04 13.04 -45.96
N SER A 336 2.06 14.29 -45.50
CA SER A 336 2.88 15.40 -46.01
C SER A 336 2.50 15.99 -47.38
N ILE A 337 1.52 15.45 -48.10
CA ILE A 337 1.13 15.95 -49.44
C ILE A 337 0.49 17.35 -49.36
N ASN A 338 -0.31 17.60 -48.32
CA ASN A 338 -0.99 18.87 -48.11
C ASN A 338 -0.10 19.86 -47.34
N GLN A 339 0.68 20.66 -48.07
CA GLN A 339 1.61 21.64 -47.48
C GLN A 339 0.93 22.70 -46.61
N ALA A 340 -0.29 23.13 -46.96
CA ALA A 340 -1.01 24.11 -46.16
C ALA A 340 -1.46 23.52 -44.81
N ALA A 341 -1.86 22.25 -44.77
CA ALA A 341 -2.16 21.55 -43.53
C ALA A 341 -0.89 21.28 -42.71
N GLN A 342 0.20 20.89 -43.38
CA GLN A 342 1.51 20.71 -42.76
C GLN A 342 1.95 21.97 -42.00
N GLU A 343 1.81 23.15 -42.62
CA GLU A 343 2.21 24.41 -42.00
C GLU A 343 1.35 24.78 -40.78
N ARG A 344 0.03 24.52 -40.84
CA ARG A 344 -0.84 24.68 -39.66
C ARG A 344 -0.41 23.76 -38.52
N TRP A 345 -0.04 22.51 -38.83
CA TRP A 345 0.46 21.57 -37.84
C TRP A 345 1.83 21.96 -37.27
N ASN A 346 2.73 22.49 -38.10
CA ASN A 346 4.02 23.04 -37.63
C ASN A 346 3.77 24.09 -36.54
N GLN A 347 2.90 25.07 -36.83
CA GLN A 347 2.56 26.15 -35.90
C GLN A 347 1.93 25.62 -34.61
N LYS A 348 0.95 24.71 -34.73
CA LYS A 348 0.28 24.08 -33.58
C LYS A 348 1.26 23.32 -32.68
N ILE A 349 2.16 22.52 -33.27
CA ILE A 349 3.16 21.75 -32.53
C ILE A 349 4.15 22.69 -31.85
N ASP A 350 4.63 23.71 -32.55
CA ASP A 350 5.59 24.67 -31.99
C ASP A 350 4.97 25.50 -30.86
N GLU A 351 3.72 25.96 -31.01
CA GLU A 351 2.98 26.64 -29.95
C GLU A 351 2.86 25.77 -28.71
N GLU A 352 2.49 24.51 -28.89
CA GLU A 352 2.35 23.59 -27.76
C GLU A 352 3.69 23.31 -27.06
N LEU A 353 4.75 23.05 -27.83
CA LEU A 353 6.11 22.89 -27.30
C LEU A 353 6.58 24.14 -26.54
N ARG A 354 6.23 25.35 -26.98
CA ARG A 354 6.50 26.60 -26.25
C ARG A 354 5.78 26.63 -24.91
N THR A 355 4.53 26.13 -24.81
CA THR A 355 3.82 26.06 -23.51
C THR A 355 4.51 25.16 -22.49
N PHE A 356 5.34 24.22 -22.95
CA PHE A 356 6.17 23.36 -22.11
C PHE A 356 7.60 23.89 -21.92
N GLY A 357 7.96 25.01 -22.54
CA GLY A 357 9.31 25.58 -22.49
C GLY A 357 10.36 24.75 -23.23
N ILE A 358 9.95 23.85 -24.12
CA ILE A 358 10.86 22.96 -24.88
C ILE A 358 11.57 23.73 -26.01
N ILE A 359 10.86 24.67 -26.62
CA ILE A 359 11.42 25.61 -27.59
C ILE A 359 11.12 27.04 -27.12
N LYS A 360 12.01 27.98 -27.46
CA LYS A 360 11.93 29.38 -27.01
C LYS A 360 11.08 30.24 -27.93
#